data_AF-A0AA36JBH3-F1
#
_entry.id   AF-A0AA36JBH3-F1
#
_cell.length_a   1.000
_cell.length_b   1.000
_cell.length_c   1.000
_cell.angle_alpha   90.00
_cell.angle_beta   90.00
_cell.angle_gamma   90.00
#
_symmetry.space_group_name_H-M   'P 1'
#
loop_
_entity.id
_entity.type
_entity.pdbx_description
1 polymer ?
#
loop_
_entity_poly.entity_id
_entity_poly.type
_entity_poly.pdbx_seq_one_letter_code
_entity_poly.pdbx_strand_id
1 'polypeptide(L)'
;MAAAAAGLDVHLHPLVLINVSDHVVRFRSAGRPERVLGALLGAQEGRRVDVHNSFELVSVESEGERTIDLEFFQQRLAQYMEVFPRYEFLGWYSTGSQPEEADRALHKKIQEVGANENPFALLVDAEKMSQQKASQSEELPVKVYDATTHIEHGVAKVTWNEVPYIIDTLEAERIAVNHVAKSATTAAAGYSSDFTQHTSGLSNSVVMLSNRIKELLEHIKDVKEGRAPKNQEVLRQTLSICQALQSVHPSSLKQEFCGEFNDATLVVLLATLTKVCAHTSDLLDKFQLAYDRKHRSRHYPFG
;
A
#
# COMPACT_ATOMS: atom_id res chain seq x y z
N MET A 1 -4.56 -12.64 -29.40
CA MET A 1 -5.50 -13.21 -28.42
C MET A 1 -4.69 -13.81 -27.29
N ALA A 2 -4.41 -13.04 -26.23
CA ALA A 2 -4.00 -13.62 -24.96
C ALA A 2 -5.30 -14.00 -24.25
N ALA A 3 -5.42 -15.25 -23.82
CA ALA A 3 -6.57 -15.73 -23.09
C ALA A 3 -6.79 -14.79 -21.89
N ALA A 4 -7.98 -14.21 -21.79
CA ALA A 4 -8.42 -13.54 -20.57
C ALA A 4 -8.54 -14.62 -19.49
N ALA A 5 -7.43 -14.90 -18.81
CA ALA A 5 -7.42 -15.71 -17.62
C ALA A 5 -8.36 -15.03 -16.63
N ALA A 6 -9.26 -15.80 -16.04
CA ALA A 6 -10.05 -15.40 -14.90
C ALA A 6 -9.09 -15.16 -13.72
N GLY A 7 -8.42 -14.00 -13.72
CA GLY A 7 -7.29 -13.70 -12.85
C GLY A 7 -7.69 -13.55 -11.39
N LEU A 8 -6.77 -13.90 -10.51
CA LEU A 8 -6.81 -13.59 -9.09
C LEU A 8 -6.85 -12.06 -8.92
N ASP A 9 -7.70 -11.57 -8.02
CA ASP A 9 -7.75 -10.17 -7.63
C ASP A 9 -6.90 -9.99 -6.37
N VAL A 10 -5.64 -9.59 -6.56
CA VAL A 10 -4.63 -9.56 -5.50
C VAL A 10 -4.57 -8.17 -4.86
N HIS A 11 -4.88 -8.11 -3.57
CA HIS A 11 -4.81 -6.91 -2.74
C HIS A 11 -3.60 -7.04 -1.80
N LEU A 12 -2.58 -6.21 -2.03
CA LEU A 12 -1.35 -6.20 -1.24
C LEU A 12 -1.42 -5.11 -0.18
N HIS A 13 -1.25 -5.52 1.08
CA HIS A 13 -1.10 -4.57 2.18
C HIS A 13 0.33 -4.00 2.22
N PRO A 14 0.51 -2.67 2.42
CA PRO A 14 1.82 -2.04 2.58
C PRO A 14 2.77 -2.70 3.58
N LEU A 15 2.25 -3.28 4.66
CA LEU A 15 3.03 -3.99 5.66
C LEU A 15 3.89 -5.11 5.05
N VAL A 16 3.36 -5.84 4.05
CA VAL A 16 4.10 -6.89 3.34
C VAL A 16 5.32 -6.29 2.64
N LEU A 17 5.15 -5.16 1.95
CA LEU A 17 6.24 -4.49 1.24
C LEU A 17 7.30 -3.96 2.20
N ILE A 18 6.88 -3.44 3.35
CA ILE A 18 7.78 -2.98 4.41
C ILE A 18 8.59 -4.15 4.97
N ASN A 19 7.94 -5.28 5.26
CA ASN A 19 8.60 -6.49 5.75
C ASN A 19 9.62 -7.05 4.75
N VAL A 20 9.25 -7.13 3.46
CA VAL A 20 10.19 -7.57 2.42
C VAL A 20 11.37 -6.61 2.32
N SER A 21 11.12 -5.30 2.33
CA SER A 21 12.17 -4.28 2.25
C SER A 21 13.13 -4.36 3.45
N ASP A 22 12.61 -4.49 4.66
CA ASP A 22 13.40 -4.69 5.88
C ASP A 22 14.25 -5.97 5.79
N HIS A 23 13.66 -7.09 5.36
CA HIS A 23 14.36 -8.35 5.19
C HIS A 23 15.56 -8.21 4.23
N VAL A 24 15.36 -7.53 3.09
CA VAL A 24 16.43 -7.22 2.12
C VAL A 24 17.53 -6.38 2.73
N VAL A 25 17.18 -5.29 3.42
CA VAL A 25 18.15 -4.36 4.01
C VAL A 25 18.96 -5.07 5.11
N ARG A 26 18.33 -5.91 5.94
CA ARG A 26 19.03 -6.71 6.96
C ARG A 26 20.04 -7.67 6.34
N PHE A 27 19.66 -8.42 5.32
CA PHE A 27 20.57 -9.37 4.64
C PHE A 27 21.75 -8.66 3.96
N ARG A 28 21.47 -7.57 3.23
CA ARG A 28 22.52 -6.77 2.58
C ARG A 28 23.49 -6.16 3.61
N SER A 29 22.97 -5.66 4.72
CA SER A 29 23.79 -5.09 5.81
C SER A 29 24.67 -6.15 6.50
N ALA A 30 24.22 -7.40 6.53
CA ALA A 30 25.00 -8.55 7.00
C ALA A 30 26.00 -9.08 5.95
N GLY A 31 26.15 -8.42 4.79
CA GLY A 31 27.07 -8.82 3.73
C GLY A 31 26.60 -10.04 2.93
N ARG A 32 25.31 -10.38 2.99
CA ARG A 32 24.71 -11.49 2.22
C ARG A 32 23.98 -10.92 0.99
N PRO A 33 24.55 -11.01 -0.22
CA PRO A 33 23.92 -10.50 -1.44
C PRO A 33 22.85 -11.45 -2.01
N GLU A 34 22.61 -12.59 -1.36
CA GLU A 34 21.69 -13.61 -1.84
C GLU A 34 20.23 -13.12 -1.88
N ARG A 35 19.46 -13.71 -2.80
CA ARG A 35 18.01 -13.47 -2.88
C ARG A 35 17.36 -13.88 -1.56
N VAL A 36 16.54 -13.01 -0.98
CA VAL A 36 15.75 -13.35 0.20
C VAL A 36 14.50 -14.11 -0.21
N LEU A 37 13.97 -14.90 0.71
CA LEU A 37 12.78 -15.71 0.52
C LEU A 37 11.85 -15.56 1.72
N GLY A 38 10.55 -15.51 1.49
CA GLY A 38 9.60 -15.61 2.59
C GLY A 38 8.22 -16.07 2.17
N ALA A 39 7.36 -16.31 3.16
CA ALA A 39 5.98 -16.73 2.99
C ALA A 39 5.03 -15.52 3.08
N LEU A 40 3.91 -15.61 2.36
CA LEU A 40 2.84 -14.62 2.33
C LEU A 40 1.59 -15.21 2.99
N LEU A 41 1.00 -14.42 3.87
CA LEU A 41 -0.15 -14.78 4.67
C LEU A 41 -1.26 -13.76 4.47
N GLY A 42 -2.49 -14.24 4.53
CA GLY A 42 -3.65 -13.38 4.41
C GLY A 42 -4.93 -14.18 4.31
N ALA A 43 -5.97 -13.61 3.71
CA ALA A 43 -7.26 -14.26 3.58
C ALA A 43 -7.67 -14.32 2.11
N GLN A 44 -8.27 -15.43 1.69
CA GLN A 44 -8.87 -15.57 0.38
C GLN A 44 -10.39 -15.68 0.49
N GLU A 45 -11.10 -14.77 -0.19
CA GLU A 45 -12.55 -14.80 -0.33
C GLU A 45 -12.91 -15.00 -1.81
N GLY A 46 -13.02 -16.28 -2.20
CA GLY A 46 -13.25 -16.67 -3.58
C GLY A 46 -12.05 -16.36 -4.48
N ARG A 47 -12.17 -15.32 -5.32
CA ARG A 47 -11.09 -14.86 -6.22
C ARG A 47 -10.33 -13.65 -5.69
N ARG A 48 -10.84 -13.02 -4.64
CA ARG A 48 -10.16 -11.91 -3.96
C ARG A 48 -9.16 -12.49 -2.98
N VAL A 49 -7.91 -12.05 -3.09
CA VAL A 49 -6.79 -12.49 -2.26
C VAL A 49 -6.23 -11.27 -1.55
N ASP A 50 -6.45 -11.18 -0.25
CA ASP A 50 -5.97 -10.08 0.58
C ASP A 50 -4.71 -10.52 1.33
N VAL A 51 -3.55 -10.01 0.90
CA VAL A 51 -2.24 -10.34 1.44
C VAL A 51 -1.88 -9.38 2.56
N HIS A 52 -2.08 -9.82 3.80
CA HIS A 52 -2.02 -8.96 4.98
C HIS A 52 -0.63 -8.94 5.62
N ASN A 53 0.10 -10.07 5.58
CA ASN A 53 1.35 -10.20 6.31
C ASN A 53 2.32 -11.15 5.60
N SER A 54 3.57 -11.17 6.06
CA SER A 54 4.63 -11.99 5.51
C SER A 54 5.66 -12.34 6.57
N PHE A 55 6.32 -13.49 6.45
CA PHE A 55 7.45 -13.85 7.31
C PHE A 55 8.62 -14.41 6.50
N GLU A 56 9.83 -14.26 7.02
CA GLU A 56 11.07 -14.73 6.40
C GLU A 56 11.18 -16.26 6.44
N LEU A 57 11.65 -16.86 5.34
CA LEU A 57 11.94 -18.29 5.25
C LEU A 57 13.45 -18.52 5.25
N VAL A 58 13.86 -19.60 5.89
CA VAL A 58 15.26 -20.03 5.93
C VAL A 58 15.52 -20.94 4.74
N SER A 59 16.44 -20.53 3.87
CA SER A 59 16.92 -21.39 2.80
C SER A 59 18.05 -22.29 3.30
N VAL A 60 17.92 -23.59 3.05
CA VAL A 60 18.93 -24.62 3.36
C VAL A 60 19.49 -25.14 2.05
N GLU A 61 20.80 -25.15 1.91
CA GLU A 61 21.46 -25.83 0.79
C GLU A 61 21.51 -27.32 1.09
N SER A 62 20.82 -28.12 0.28
CA SER A 62 20.85 -29.58 0.34
C SER A 62 21.16 -30.13 -1.04
N GLU A 63 22.21 -30.96 -1.14
CA GLU A 63 22.64 -31.60 -2.39
C GLU A 63 22.90 -30.66 -3.58
N GLY A 64 23.28 -29.39 -3.31
CA GLY A 64 23.52 -28.39 -4.36
C GLY A 64 22.26 -27.68 -4.87
N GLU A 65 21.08 -28.01 -4.32
CA GLU A 65 19.83 -27.27 -4.55
C GLU A 65 19.49 -26.39 -3.34
N ARG A 66 19.05 -25.17 -3.61
CA ARG A 66 18.52 -24.27 -2.58
C ARG A 66 17.10 -24.73 -2.21
N THR A 67 16.94 -25.22 -0.99
CA THR A 67 15.67 -25.72 -0.45
C THR A 67 15.20 -24.88 0.72
N ILE A 68 13.98 -25.12 1.19
CA ILE A 68 13.39 -24.40 2.33
C ILE A 68 13.41 -25.34 3.54
N ASP A 69 13.71 -24.80 4.70
CA ASP A 69 13.51 -25.51 5.97
C ASP A 69 12.01 -25.75 6.21
N LEU A 70 11.57 -26.99 5.96
CA LEU A 70 10.18 -27.41 6.07
C LEU A 70 9.68 -27.39 7.52
N GLU A 71 10.54 -27.76 8.47
CA GLU A 71 10.18 -27.80 9.89
C GLU A 71 9.97 -26.37 10.41
N PHE A 72 10.89 -25.46 10.06
CA PHE A 72 10.75 -24.05 10.38
C PHE A 72 9.49 -23.44 9.74
N PHE A 73 9.24 -23.74 8.45
CA PHE A 73 8.05 -23.25 7.75
C PHE A 73 6.75 -23.69 8.43
N GLN A 74 6.59 -24.98 8.70
CA GLN A 74 5.38 -25.52 9.32
C GLN A 74 5.19 -25.00 10.74
N GLN A 75 6.26 -24.94 11.53
CA GLN A 75 6.21 -24.40 12.89
C GLN A 75 5.80 -22.93 12.89
N ARG A 76 6.40 -22.10 12.02
CA ARG A 76 6.05 -20.69 11.91
C ARG A 76 4.63 -20.49 11.40
N LEU A 77 4.23 -21.23 10.38
CA LEU A 77 2.86 -21.18 9.85
C LEU A 77 1.85 -21.48 10.95
N ALA A 78 2.06 -22.55 11.73
CA ALA A 78 1.19 -22.92 12.84
C ALA A 78 1.07 -21.80 13.91
N GLN A 79 2.19 -21.16 14.28
CA GLN A 79 2.19 -20.02 15.21
C GLN A 79 1.36 -18.83 14.69
N TYR A 80 1.47 -18.52 13.39
CA TYR A 80 0.67 -17.45 12.79
C TYR A 80 -0.81 -17.81 12.74
N MET A 81 -1.15 -19.06 12.43
CA MET A 81 -2.55 -19.51 12.41
C MET A 81 -3.18 -19.55 13.81
N GLU A 82 -2.39 -19.76 14.87
CA GLU A 82 -2.86 -19.67 16.27
C GLU A 82 -3.27 -18.24 16.64
N VAL A 83 -2.50 -17.24 16.22
CA VAL A 83 -2.77 -15.82 16.50
C VAL A 83 -3.81 -15.24 15.52
N PHE A 84 -3.80 -15.69 14.27
CA PHE A 84 -4.67 -15.21 13.20
C PHE A 84 -5.42 -16.38 12.53
N PRO A 85 -6.51 -16.88 13.13
CA PRO A 85 -7.23 -18.06 12.62
C PRO A 85 -7.89 -17.87 11.24
N ARG A 86 -8.10 -16.61 10.81
CA ARG A 86 -8.62 -16.29 9.47
C ARG A 86 -7.55 -16.29 8.40
N TYR A 87 -6.26 -16.33 8.78
CA TYR A 87 -5.18 -16.29 7.83
C TYR A 87 -4.82 -17.68 7.34
N GLU A 88 -4.51 -17.76 6.06
CA GLU A 88 -4.01 -18.94 5.40
C GLU A 88 -2.73 -18.62 4.63
N PHE A 89 -2.04 -19.69 4.22
CA PHE A 89 -0.87 -19.58 3.39
C PHE A 89 -1.28 -19.30 1.94
N LEU A 90 -0.95 -18.11 1.45
CA LEU A 90 -1.39 -17.66 0.12
C LEU A 90 -0.32 -17.81 -0.96
N GLY A 91 0.95 -17.73 -0.58
CA GLY A 91 2.04 -17.66 -1.55
C GLY A 91 3.39 -17.39 -0.91
N TRP A 92 4.36 -17.02 -1.74
CA TRP A 92 5.71 -16.72 -1.29
C TRP A 92 6.27 -15.49 -2.01
N TYR A 93 7.27 -14.86 -1.40
CA TYR A 93 7.98 -13.75 -2.01
C TYR A 93 9.46 -14.05 -2.16
N SER A 94 10.08 -13.45 -3.16
CA SER A 94 11.53 -13.40 -3.32
C SER A 94 11.98 -12.11 -3.98
N THR A 95 13.27 -11.80 -3.87
CA THR A 95 13.86 -10.66 -4.57
C THR A 95 14.41 -11.07 -5.92
N GLY A 96 14.01 -10.39 -6.99
CA GLY A 96 14.50 -10.63 -8.35
C GLY A 96 13.73 -9.79 -9.36
N SER A 97 14.31 -9.58 -10.54
CA SER A 97 13.66 -8.84 -11.63
C SER A 97 12.71 -9.71 -12.44
N GLN A 98 13.04 -11.00 -12.63
CA GLN A 98 12.24 -11.99 -13.34
C GLN A 98 12.32 -13.36 -12.65
N PRO A 99 11.32 -14.25 -12.84
CA PRO A 99 11.36 -15.60 -12.31
C PRO A 99 12.48 -16.44 -12.95
N GLU A 100 13.33 -17.03 -12.12
CA GLU A 100 14.42 -17.93 -12.53
C GLU A 100 13.97 -19.40 -12.55
N GLU A 101 14.82 -20.30 -13.06
CA GLU A 101 14.55 -21.74 -13.03
C GLU A 101 14.54 -22.30 -11.59
N ALA A 102 15.40 -21.76 -10.71
CA ALA A 102 15.40 -22.06 -9.28
C ALA A 102 14.05 -21.71 -8.62
N ASP A 103 13.39 -20.63 -9.06
CA ASP A 103 12.08 -20.23 -8.55
C ASP A 103 10.98 -21.24 -8.92
N ARG A 104 11.11 -21.93 -10.06
CA ARG A 104 10.17 -22.98 -10.49
C ARG A 104 10.30 -24.23 -9.62
N ALA A 105 11.54 -24.64 -9.35
CA ALA A 105 11.81 -25.78 -8.46
C ALA A 105 11.32 -25.49 -7.03
N LEU A 106 11.56 -24.27 -6.55
CA LEU A 106 11.11 -23.81 -5.24
C LEU A 106 9.58 -23.73 -5.15
N HIS A 107 8.93 -23.17 -6.17
CA HIS A 107 7.48 -23.09 -6.23
C HIS A 107 6.83 -24.48 -6.14
N LYS A 108 7.35 -25.47 -6.86
CA LYS A 108 6.84 -26.84 -6.80
C LYS A 108 6.96 -27.43 -5.39
N LYS A 109 8.11 -27.23 -4.73
CA LYS A 109 8.31 -27.68 -3.34
C LYS A 109 7.34 -26.99 -2.37
N ILE A 110 7.12 -25.68 -2.54
CA ILE A 110 6.15 -24.93 -1.73
C ILE A 110 4.73 -25.43 -1.96
N GLN A 111 4.36 -25.74 -3.20
CA GLN A 111 3.05 -26.30 -3.54
C GLN A 111 2.82 -27.67 -2.88
N GLU A 112 3.85 -28.52 -2.82
CA GLU A 112 3.80 -29.82 -2.14
C GLU A 112 3.64 -29.69 -0.61
N VAL A 113 4.19 -28.64 -0.01
CA VAL A 113 4.29 -28.49 1.46
C VAL A 113 3.18 -27.61 2.04
N GLY A 114 2.79 -26.56 1.31
CA GLY A 114 1.95 -25.48 1.82
C GLY A 114 0.46 -25.81 1.92
N ALA A 115 0.03 -27.02 1.53
CA ALA A 115 -1.36 -27.45 1.42
C ALA A 115 -2.28 -26.54 0.54
N ASN A 116 -1.73 -25.48 -0.04
CA ASN A 116 -2.38 -24.61 -1.02
C ASN A 116 -2.08 -25.17 -2.41
N GLU A 117 -3.15 -25.46 -3.15
CA GLU A 117 -3.04 -26.04 -4.50
C GLU A 117 -2.42 -25.08 -5.52
N ASN A 118 -2.54 -23.76 -5.33
CA ASN A 118 -2.00 -22.75 -6.25
C ASN A 118 -1.44 -21.53 -5.49
N PRO A 119 -0.25 -21.63 -4.86
CA PRO A 119 0.38 -20.49 -4.21
C PRO A 119 0.87 -19.47 -5.25
N PHE A 120 0.67 -18.17 -5.05
CA PHE A 120 1.24 -17.18 -5.97
C PHE A 120 2.67 -16.77 -5.56
N ALA A 121 3.43 -16.18 -6.50
CA ALA A 121 4.78 -15.68 -6.25
C ALA A 121 4.84 -14.15 -6.37
N LEU A 122 5.43 -13.49 -5.39
CA LEU A 122 5.68 -12.05 -5.40
C LEU A 122 7.18 -11.79 -5.57
N LEU A 123 7.56 -11.10 -6.64
CA LEU A 123 8.94 -10.71 -6.90
C LEU A 123 9.14 -9.22 -6.66
N VAL A 124 10.14 -8.90 -5.83
CA VAL A 124 10.55 -7.51 -5.57
C VAL A 124 11.94 -7.25 -6.17
N ASP A 125 12.03 -6.29 -7.07
CA ASP A 125 13.29 -5.88 -7.67
C ASP A 125 14.08 -4.98 -6.70
N ALA A 126 14.89 -5.63 -5.87
CA ALA A 126 15.69 -4.97 -4.83
C ALA A 126 16.82 -4.09 -5.41
N GLU A 127 17.23 -4.29 -6.66
CA GLU A 127 18.23 -3.43 -7.31
C GLU A 127 17.62 -2.09 -7.70
N LYS A 128 16.45 -2.12 -8.35
CA LYS A 128 15.68 -0.90 -8.64
C LYS A 128 15.29 -0.14 -7.38
N MET A 129 14.96 -0.85 -6.29
CA MET A 129 14.67 -0.24 -5.00
C MET A 129 15.87 0.55 -4.44
N SER A 130 17.11 0.07 -4.65
CA SER A 130 18.33 0.74 -4.16
C SER A 130 18.87 1.82 -5.09
N GLN A 131 18.60 1.72 -6.39
CA GLN A 131 19.11 2.62 -7.41
C GLN A 131 18.18 3.81 -7.69
N GLN A 132 17.02 3.91 -7.02
CA GLN A 132 16.12 5.07 -7.10
C GLN A 132 16.73 6.34 -6.48
N LYS A 133 17.75 6.90 -7.15
CA LYS A 133 17.97 8.35 -7.16
C LYS A 133 16.88 8.97 -8.03
N ALA A 134 15.74 9.30 -7.43
CA ALA A 134 14.78 10.32 -7.91
C ALA A 134 14.55 10.40 -9.44
N SER A 135 14.52 9.28 -10.16
CA SER A 135 14.42 9.24 -11.62
C SER A 135 13.21 8.40 -12.00
N GLN A 136 12.06 9.08 -12.08
CA GLN A 136 10.95 8.91 -13.03
C GLN A 136 10.37 7.52 -13.36
N SER A 137 10.66 6.44 -12.63
CA SER A 137 9.80 5.25 -12.69
C SER A 137 8.70 5.39 -11.64
N GLU A 138 7.49 5.79 -12.05
CA GLU A 138 6.31 5.92 -11.16
C GLU A 138 5.78 4.58 -10.65
N GLU A 139 6.29 3.45 -11.15
CA GLU A 139 5.81 2.12 -10.80
C GLU A 139 6.64 1.49 -9.68
N LEU A 140 5.93 0.88 -8.72
CA LEU A 140 6.54 0.10 -7.65
C LEU A 140 7.30 -1.10 -8.26
N PRO A 141 8.52 -1.41 -7.79
CA PRO A 141 9.33 -2.52 -8.32
C PRO A 141 8.84 -3.89 -7.81
N VAL A 142 7.53 -4.15 -7.90
CA VAL A 142 6.85 -5.33 -7.40
C VAL A 142 6.08 -5.97 -8.54
N LYS A 143 6.20 -7.28 -8.68
CA LYS A 143 5.45 -8.07 -9.66
C LYS A 143 4.86 -9.30 -9.00
N VAL A 144 3.60 -9.58 -9.31
CA VAL A 144 2.91 -10.77 -8.83
C VAL A 144 2.76 -11.74 -9.99
N TYR A 145 3.11 -13.00 -9.77
CA TYR A 145 3.01 -14.07 -10.75
C TYR A 145 2.15 -15.19 -10.22
N ASP A 146 1.22 -15.63 -11.06
CA ASP A 146 0.49 -16.88 -10.90
C ASP A 146 1.17 -17.99 -11.72
N ALA A 147 1.26 -19.18 -11.14
CA ALA A 147 1.91 -20.32 -11.75
C ALA A 147 0.85 -21.27 -12.30
N THR A 148 0.67 -21.27 -13.61
CA THR A 148 -0.24 -22.22 -14.25
C THR A 148 0.57 -23.40 -14.77
N THR A 149 0.17 -24.63 -14.42
CA THR A 149 0.79 -25.83 -14.96
C THR A 149 0.07 -26.23 -16.25
N HIS A 150 0.78 -26.21 -17.37
CA HIS A 150 0.28 -26.68 -18.67
C HIS A 150 1.02 -27.96 -19.07
N ILE A 151 0.27 -28.94 -19.58
CA ILE A 151 0.84 -30.16 -20.14
C ILE A 151 1.11 -29.90 -21.62
N GLU A 152 2.37 -29.62 -21.97
CA GLU A 152 2.82 -29.54 -23.36
C GLU A 152 3.54 -30.85 -23.70
N HIS A 153 3.07 -31.57 -24.74
CA HIS A 153 3.73 -32.77 -25.26
C HIS A 153 3.97 -33.88 -24.21
N GLY A 154 3.06 -34.02 -23.23
CA GLY A 154 3.15 -35.05 -22.17
C GLY A 154 4.07 -34.69 -20.99
N VAL A 155 4.70 -33.51 -21.00
CA VAL A 155 5.49 -32.99 -19.88
C VAL A 155 4.74 -31.83 -19.23
N ALA A 156 4.56 -31.91 -17.90
CA ALA A 156 3.99 -30.82 -17.12
C ALA A 156 5.00 -29.66 -17.04
N LYS A 157 4.67 -28.52 -17.64
CA LYS A 157 5.47 -27.30 -17.65
C LYS A 157 4.73 -26.21 -16.89
N VAL A 158 5.38 -25.68 -15.86
CA VAL A 158 4.89 -24.50 -15.14
C VAL A 158 5.13 -23.26 -16.01
N THR A 159 4.17 -22.37 -16.13
CA THR A 159 4.32 -21.07 -16.78
C THR A 159 3.93 -19.97 -15.81
N TRP A 160 4.73 -18.90 -15.78
CA TRP A 160 4.49 -17.73 -14.94
C TRP A 160 3.67 -16.71 -15.70
N ASN A 161 2.49 -16.38 -15.17
CA ASN A 161 1.60 -15.37 -15.71
C ASN A 161 1.60 -14.17 -14.77
N GLU A 162 1.91 -12.97 -15.28
CA GLU A 162 1.88 -11.75 -14.47
C GLU A 162 0.43 -11.37 -14.17
N VAL A 163 0.13 -11.16 -12.88
CA VAL A 163 -1.21 -10.83 -12.37
C VAL A 163 -1.19 -9.39 -11.85
N PRO A 164 -2.19 -8.56 -12.21
CA PRO A 164 -2.30 -7.21 -11.66
C PRO A 164 -2.59 -7.27 -10.16
N TYR A 165 -2.06 -6.31 -9.42
CA TYR A 165 -2.33 -6.16 -7.99
C TYR A 165 -2.81 -4.74 -7.67
N ILE A 166 -3.52 -4.61 -6.57
CA ILE A 166 -3.95 -3.34 -5.98
C ILE A 166 -3.27 -3.22 -4.62
N ILE A 167 -2.81 -2.02 -4.27
CA ILE A 167 -2.39 -1.74 -2.90
C ILE A 167 -3.66 -1.43 -2.10
N ASP A 168 -4.03 -2.32 -1.20
CA ASP A 168 -5.14 -2.09 -0.27
C ASP A 168 -4.60 -1.72 1.11
N THR A 169 -5.31 -0.86 1.82
CA THR A 169 -4.85 -0.33 3.11
C THR A 169 -5.99 -0.30 4.10
N LEU A 170 -5.76 -0.88 5.28
CA LEU A 170 -6.65 -0.63 6.42
C LEU A 170 -6.52 0.82 6.87
N GLU A 171 -7.54 1.38 7.52
CA GLU A 171 -7.52 2.78 7.97
C GLU A 171 -6.31 3.08 8.87
N ALA A 172 -6.02 2.20 9.82
CA ALA A 172 -4.86 2.33 10.69
C ALA A 172 -3.52 2.24 9.92
N GLU A 173 -3.44 1.35 8.93
CA GLU A 173 -2.27 1.18 8.08
C GLU A 173 -2.05 2.41 7.19
N ARG A 174 -3.12 2.94 6.59
CA ARG A 174 -3.12 4.18 5.81
C ARG A 174 -2.58 5.35 6.62
N ILE A 175 -3.05 5.51 7.85
CA ILE A 175 -2.58 6.56 8.76
C ILE A 175 -1.09 6.37 9.07
N ALA A 176 -0.66 5.14 9.39
CA ALA A 176 0.73 4.84 9.70
C ALA A 176 1.67 5.08 8.51
N VAL A 177 1.32 4.56 7.33
CA VAL A 177 2.09 4.75 6.09
C VAL A 177 2.17 6.23 5.73
N ASN A 178 1.06 6.96 5.81
CA ASN A 178 1.03 8.40 5.57
C ASN A 178 1.91 9.15 6.58
N HIS A 179 1.86 8.78 7.87
CA HIS A 179 2.72 9.39 8.89
C HIS A 179 4.21 9.13 8.64
N VAL A 180 4.61 7.92 8.25
CA VAL A 180 6.00 7.58 7.91
C VAL A 180 6.46 8.35 6.66
N ALA A 181 5.63 8.39 5.62
CA ALA A 181 5.92 9.15 4.40
C ALA A 181 6.02 10.67 4.68
N LYS A 182 5.11 11.22 5.47
CA LYS A 182 5.14 12.61 5.95
C LYS A 182 6.40 12.89 6.77
N SER A 183 6.78 12.00 7.69
CA SER A 183 7.98 12.18 8.52
C SER A 183 9.27 12.20 7.69
N ALA A 184 9.38 11.34 6.68
CA ALA A 184 10.52 11.34 5.75
C ALA A 184 10.65 12.68 4.98
N THR A 185 9.54 13.30 4.60
CA THR A 185 9.55 14.61 3.91
C THR A 185 9.76 15.79 4.86
N THR A 186 9.26 15.69 6.10
CA THR A 186 9.31 16.78 7.10
C THR A 186 10.64 16.83 7.85
N ALA A 187 11.38 15.72 7.93
CA ALA A 187 12.74 15.73 8.48
C ALA A 187 13.70 16.67 7.71
N ALA A 188 13.39 17.00 6.45
CA ALA A 188 14.14 17.96 5.64
C ALA A 188 13.62 19.42 5.75
N ALA A 189 12.41 19.64 6.25
CA ALA A 189 11.75 20.95 6.32
C ALA A 189 11.06 21.09 7.68
N GLY A 190 11.72 21.79 8.62
CA GLY A 190 11.26 21.93 10.01
C GLY A 190 9.77 22.29 10.16
N TYR A 191 9.16 21.77 11.23
CA TYR A 191 7.76 21.99 11.67
C TYR A 191 6.77 22.38 10.57
N SER A 192 6.37 21.43 9.74
CA SER A 192 5.18 21.59 8.88
C SER A 192 3.91 21.33 9.69
N SER A 193 2.92 22.22 9.62
CA SER A 193 1.58 21.99 10.17
C SER A 193 0.90 20.79 9.47
N ASP A 194 -0.01 20.09 10.16
CA ASP A 194 -0.77 18.99 9.53
C ASP A 194 -1.62 19.47 8.34
N PHE A 195 -2.10 20.72 8.39
CA PHE A 195 -2.79 21.37 7.28
C PHE A 195 -1.92 21.53 6.03
N THR A 196 -0.67 21.99 6.20
CA THR A 196 0.28 22.14 5.07
C THR A 196 0.67 20.79 4.49
N GLN A 197 0.78 19.74 5.31
CA GLN A 197 1.03 18.38 4.83
C GLN A 197 -0.18 17.82 4.05
N HIS A 198 -1.39 18.00 4.56
CA HIS A 198 -2.60 17.50 3.89
C HIS A 198 -2.83 18.21 2.54
N THR A 199 -2.70 19.54 2.52
CA THR A 199 -2.88 20.33 1.29
C THR A 199 -1.79 20.06 0.25
N SER A 200 -0.53 19.86 0.66
CA SER A 200 0.55 19.46 -0.25
C SER A 200 0.34 18.07 -0.83
N GLY A 201 -0.13 17.09 -0.03
CA GLY A 201 -0.49 15.76 -0.52
C GLY A 201 -1.62 15.79 -1.57
N LEU A 202 -2.66 16.58 -1.33
CA LEU A 202 -3.75 16.77 -2.29
C LEU A 202 -3.25 17.47 -3.57
N SER A 203 -2.43 18.51 -3.42
CA SER A 203 -1.82 19.22 -4.56
C SER A 203 -0.98 18.27 -5.43
N ASN A 204 -0.14 17.43 -4.80
CA ASN A 204 0.68 16.45 -5.52
C ASN A 204 -0.20 15.43 -6.26
N SER A 205 -1.27 14.95 -5.64
CA SER A 205 -2.22 14.01 -6.27
C SER A 205 -2.90 14.62 -7.49
N VAL A 206 -3.30 15.89 -7.41
CA VAL A 206 -3.87 16.63 -8.55
C VAL A 206 -2.84 16.81 -9.67
N VAL A 207 -1.59 17.12 -9.33
CA VAL A 207 -0.49 17.24 -10.31
C VAL A 207 -0.24 15.90 -11.00
N MET A 208 -0.19 14.79 -10.26
CA MET A 208 -0.02 13.45 -10.82
C MET A 208 -1.16 13.08 -11.79
N LEU A 209 -2.41 13.35 -11.40
CA LEU A 209 -3.56 13.13 -12.28
C LEU A 209 -3.48 14.01 -13.55
N SER A 210 -3.10 15.29 -13.40
CA SER A 210 -2.91 16.20 -14.53
C SER A 210 -1.86 15.69 -15.51
N ASN A 211 -0.74 15.14 -15.01
CA ASN A 211 0.31 14.58 -15.85
C ASN A 211 -0.17 13.35 -16.61
N ARG A 212 -0.89 12.42 -15.96
CA ARG A 212 -1.49 11.25 -16.63
C ARG A 212 -2.51 11.64 -17.71
N ILE A 213 -3.33 12.66 -17.46
CA ILE A 213 -4.27 13.18 -18.47
C ILE A 213 -3.51 13.78 -19.66
N LYS A 214 -2.38 14.47 -19.43
CA LYS A 214 -1.54 15.01 -20.52
C LYS A 214 -0.96 13.90 -21.37
N GLU A 215 -0.42 12.83 -20.76
CA GLU A 215 0.12 11.68 -21.48
C GLU A 215 -0.94 10.99 -22.35
N LEU A 216 -2.15 10.79 -21.80
CA LEU A 216 -3.28 10.25 -22.56
C LEU A 216 -3.67 11.15 -23.74
N LEU A 217 -3.67 12.47 -23.54
CA LEU A 217 -3.98 13.44 -24.59
C LEU A 217 -2.92 13.45 -25.69
N GLU A 218 -1.64 13.37 -25.32
CA GLU A 218 -0.51 13.30 -26.25
C GLU A 218 -0.60 12.03 -27.10
N HIS A 219 -0.84 10.88 -26.47
CA HIS A 219 -1.04 9.62 -27.17
C HIS A 219 -2.20 9.69 -28.18
N ILE A 220 -3.33 10.31 -27.83
CA ILE A 220 -4.46 10.48 -28.77
C ILE A 220 -4.09 11.38 -29.95
N LYS A 221 -3.32 12.45 -29.71
CA LYS A 221 -2.83 13.34 -30.79
C LYS A 221 -1.89 12.59 -31.73
N ASP A 222 -0.96 11.80 -31.18
CA ASP A 222 -0.03 11.01 -31.98
C ASP A 222 -0.71 9.93 -32.81
N VAL A 223 -1.75 9.29 -32.28
CA VAL A 223 -2.58 8.35 -33.03
C VAL A 223 -3.35 9.06 -34.16
N LYS A 224 -3.84 10.28 -33.93
CA LYS A 224 -4.52 11.09 -34.97
C LYS A 224 -3.57 11.51 -36.08
N GLU A 225 -2.33 11.87 -35.74
CA GLU A 225 -1.29 12.30 -36.68
C GLU A 225 -0.57 11.11 -37.36
N GLY A 226 -0.89 9.87 -36.96
CA GLY A 226 -0.34 8.66 -37.55
C GLY A 226 1.07 8.30 -37.08
N ARG A 227 1.56 8.92 -36.01
CA ARG A 227 2.88 8.64 -35.40
C ARG A 227 2.90 7.38 -34.53
N ALA A 228 1.77 7.02 -33.94
CA ALA A 228 1.64 5.88 -33.02
C ALA A 228 0.66 4.81 -33.55
N PRO A 229 0.87 3.52 -33.23
CA PRO A 229 -0.04 2.44 -33.63
C PRO A 229 -1.42 2.61 -32.97
N LYS A 230 -2.47 2.45 -33.77
CA LYS A 230 -3.85 2.60 -33.29
C LYS A 230 -4.28 1.41 -32.42
N ASN A 231 -4.14 1.55 -31.09
CA ASN A 231 -4.73 0.59 -30.15
C ASN A 231 -6.20 0.93 -29.90
N GLN A 232 -7.10 0.14 -30.48
CA GLN A 232 -8.55 0.36 -30.39
C GLN A 232 -9.10 0.17 -28.97
N GLU A 233 -8.47 -0.69 -28.16
CA GLU A 233 -8.94 -0.94 -26.79
C GLU A 233 -8.69 0.27 -25.90
N VAL A 234 -7.50 0.87 -25.98
CA VAL A 234 -7.16 2.09 -25.23
C VAL A 234 -8.09 3.23 -25.63
N LEU A 235 -8.34 3.42 -26.94
CA LEU A 235 -9.26 4.46 -27.41
C LEU A 235 -10.68 4.27 -26.89
N ARG A 236 -11.18 3.02 -26.86
CA ARG A 236 -12.49 2.68 -26.32
C ARG A 236 -12.57 2.97 -24.82
N GLN A 237 -11.54 2.61 -24.06
CA GLN A 237 -11.46 2.90 -22.63
C GLN A 237 -11.41 4.41 -22.37
N THR A 238 -10.61 5.17 -23.12
CA THR A 238 -10.57 6.64 -22.97
C THR A 238 -11.92 7.28 -23.30
N LEU A 239 -12.61 6.82 -24.34
CA LEU A 239 -13.97 7.29 -24.65
C LEU A 239 -14.95 7.00 -23.49
N SER A 240 -14.85 5.81 -22.89
CA SER A 240 -15.65 5.46 -21.71
C SER A 240 -15.40 6.40 -20.54
N ILE A 241 -14.15 6.81 -20.29
CA ILE A 241 -13.81 7.79 -19.26
C ILE A 241 -14.44 9.16 -19.58
N CYS A 242 -14.34 9.62 -20.83
CA CYS A 242 -14.96 10.89 -21.24
C CYS A 242 -16.48 10.88 -21.09
N GLN A 243 -17.14 9.76 -21.42
CA GLN A 243 -18.58 9.58 -21.24
C GLN A 243 -18.96 9.55 -19.75
N ALA A 244 -18.17 8.86 -18.93
CA ALA A 244 -18.36 8.84 -17.49
C ALA A 244 -18.28 10.25 -16.88
N LEU A 245 -17.31 11.07 -17.31
CA LEU A 245 -17.17 12.47 -16.86
C LEU A 245 -18.40 13.33 -17.20
N GLN A 246 -19.01 13.11 -18.36
CA GLN A 246 -20.21 13.85 -18.78
C GLN A 246 -21.46 13.45 -17.96
N SER A 247 -21.45 12.28 -17.33
CA SER A 247 -22.59 11.76 -16.56
C SER A 247 -22.68 12.28 -15.11
N VAL A 248 -21.68 13.04 -14.62
CA VAL A 248 -21.50 13.43 -13.20
C VAL A 248 -22.42 14.58 -12.72
N HIS A 249 -23.64 14.71 -13.26
CA HIS A 249 -24.59 15.71 -12.75
C HIS A 249 -25.95 15.15 -12.27
N PRO A 250 -25.97 14.19 -11.34
CA PRO A 250 -27.19 13.96 -10.56
C PRO A 250 -27.37 15.09 -9.53
N SER A 251 -28.55 15.71 -9.49
CA SER A 251 -28.93 16.69 -8.47
C SER A 251 -28.83 16.12 -7.04
N SER A 252 -28.94 14.79 -6.88
CA SER A 252 -28.73 14.08 -5.61
C SER A 252 -27.36 14.35 -5.00
N LEU A 253 -26.29 14.27 -5.81
CA LEU A 253 -24.92 14.45 -5.33
C LEU A 253 -24.70 15.85 -4.75
N LYS A 254 -25.30 16.89 -5.38
CA LYS A 254 -25.22 18.26 -4.85
C LYS A 254 -25.92 18.37 -3.50
N GLN A 255 -27.07 17.72 -3.35
CA GLN A 255 -27.82 17.74 -2.09
C GLN A 255 -27.07 17.01 -0.98
N GLU A 256 -26.54 15.82 -1.25
CA GLU A 256 -25.72 15.05 -0.31
C GLU A 256 -24.47 15.83 0.10
N PHE A 257 -23.74 16.40 -0.87
CA PHE A 257 -22.56 17.23 -0.59
C PHE A 257 -22.88 18.46 0.26
N CYS A 258 -23.99 19.16 -0.04
CA CYS A 258 -24.42 20.30 0.78
C CYS A 258 -24.83 19.87 2.19
N GLY A 259 -25.45 18.70 2.34
CA GLY A 259 -25.80 18.12 3.65
C GLY A 259 -24.54 17.86 4.48
N GLU A 260 -23.60 17.08 3.95
CA GLU A 260 -22.34 16.77 4.62
C GLU A 260 -21.53 18.03 4.96
N PHE A 261 -21.47 19.00 4.04
CA PHE A 261 -20.78 20.27 4.27
C PHE A 261 -21.40 21.07 5.41
N ASN A 262 -22.73 21.16 5.45
CA ASN A 262 -23.45 21.86 6.52
C ASN A 262 -23.24 21.17 7.87
N ASP A 263 -23.31 19.84 7.91
CA ASP A 263 -23.09 19.05 9.12
C ASP A 263 -21.65 19.21 9.66
N ALA A 264 -20.65 19.11 8.78
CA ALA A 264 -19.25 19.33 9.13
C ALA A 264 -19.02 20.76 9.65
N THR A 265 -19.62 21.77 9.01
CA THR A 265 -19.52 23.17 9.43
C THR A 265 -20.17 23.40 10.79
N LEU A 266 -21.31 22.77 11.06
CA LEU A 266 -21.99 22.84 12.34
C LEU A 266 -21.14 22.24 13.47
N VAL A 267 -20.52 21.08 13.23
CA VAL A 267 -19.61 20.44 14.19
C VAL A 267 -18.39 21.33 14.48
N VAL A 268 -17.80 21.93 13.45
CA VAL A 268 -16.69 22.87 13.61
C VAL A 268 -17.13 24.10 14.40
N LEU A 269 -18.30 24.66 14.11
CA LEU A 269 -18.85 25.80 14.85
C LEU A 269 -19.02 25.46 16.34
N LEU A 270 -19.63 24.32 16.67
CA LEU A 270 -19.80 23.88 18.06
C LEU A 270 -18.44 23.68 18.75
N ALA A 271 -17.48 23.03 18.10
CA ALA A 271 -16.13 22.85 18.65
C ALA A 271 -15.41 24.19 18.88
N THR A 272 -15.55 25.15 17.97
CA THR A 272 -14.98 26.50 18.14
C THR A 272 -15.64 27.25 19.29
N LEU A 273 -16.96 27.15 19.47
CA LEU A 273 -17.67 27.71 20.61
C LEU A 273 -17.19 27.10 21.93
N THR A 274 -17.04 25.77 22.01
CA THR A 274 -16.46 25.09 23.18
C THR A 274 -15.06 25.60 23.48
N LYS A 275 -14.22 25.77 22.45
CA LYS A 275 -12.87 26.31 22.60
C LYS A 275 -12.88 27.75 23.10
N VAL A 276 -13.78 28.61 22.59
CA VAL A 276 -13.96 29.98 23.07
C VAL A 276 -14.39 29.97 24.53
N CYS A 277 -15.38 29.16 24.92
CA CYS A 277 -15.81 29.02 26.31
C CYS A 277 -14.65 28.60 27.24
N ALA A 278 -13.83 27.63 26.82
CA ALA A 278 -12.64 27.21 27.57
C ALA A 278 -11.63 28.36 27.74
N HIS A 279 -11.33 29.10 26.66
CA HIS A 279 -10.45 30.26 26.74
C HIS A 279 -11.01 31.40 27.60
N THR A 280 -12.33 31.63 27.56
CA THR A 280 -12.96 32.63 28.42
C THR A 280 -12.93 32.23 29.89
N SER A 281 -13.07 30.93 30.20
CA SER A 281 -12.92 30.41 31.56
C SER A 281 -11.50 30.62 32.07
N ASP A 282 -10.50 30.23 31.28
CA ASP A 282 -9.08 30.42 31.64
C ASP A 282 -8.73 31.92 31.81
N LEU A 283 -9.31 32.81 30.98
CA LEU A 283 -9.14 34.25 31.13
C LEU A 283 -9.81 34.77 32.41
N LEU A 284 -11.03 34.31 32.72
CA LEU A 284 -11.73 34.64 33.95
C LEU A 284 -10.95 34.19 35.18
N ASP A 285 -10.41 32.98 35.18
CA ASP A 285 -9.59 32.44 36.26
C ASP A 285 -8.34 33.30 36.49
N LYS A 286 -7.61 33.65 35.40
CA LYS A 286 -6.45 34.54 35.46
C LYS A 286 -6.81 35.95 35.93
N PHE A 287 -7.95 36.48 35.48
CA PHE A 287 -8.43 37.81 35.87
C PHE A 287 -8.80 37.84 37.36
N GLN A 288 -9.52 36.83 37.85
CA GLN A 288 -9.82 36.68 39.27
C GLN A 288 -8.54 36.59 40.09
N LEU A 289 -7.55 35.80 39.66
CA LEU A 289 -6.29 35.67 40.37
C LEU A 289 -5.47 36.97 40.39
N ALA A 290 -5.52 37.78 39.33
CA ALA A 290 -4.81 39.06 39.23
C ALA A 290 -5.52 40.22 39.95
N TYR A 291 -6.86 40.29 39.89
CA TYR A 291 -7.64 41.45 40.34
C TYR A 291 -8.47 41.22 41.59
N ASP A 292 -8.66 39.98 42.05
CA ASP A 292 -9.38 39.74 43.31
C ASP A 292 -8.53 40.16 44.52
N ARG A 293 -8.75 41.41 44.96
CA ARG A 293 -8.15 42.01 46.16
C ARG A 293 -8.52 41.26 47.45
N LYS A 294 -9.48 40.32 47.44
CA LYS A 294 -9.86 39.57 48.63
C LYS A 294 -8.73 38.70 49.21
N HIS A 295 -7.72 38.33 48.42
CA HIS A 295 -6.51 37.66 48.94
C HIS A 295 -5.39 38.61 49.40
N ARG A 296 -5.38 39.89 48.96
CA ARG A 296 -4.40 40.88 49.43
C ARG A 296 -4.82 41.57 50.74
N SER A 297 -6.10 41.51 51.12
CA SER A 297 -6.64 42.24 52.28
C SER A 297 -6.77 41.42 53.58
N ARG A 298 -6.21 40.20 53.66
CA ARG A 298 -6.22 39.38 54.90
C ARG A 298 -4.83 39.31 55.57
N HIS A 299 -4.24 40.49 55.79
CA HIS A 299 -3.22 40.77 56.80
C HIS A 299 -3.21 42.31 56.90
N TYR A 300 -3.70 42.97 57.95
CA TYR A 300 -3.43 42.82 59.39
C TYR A 300 -4.64 43.31 60.21
N PRO A 301 -4.89 42.77 61.42
CA PRO A 301 -4.73 43.64 62.58
C PRO A 301 -4.35 42.89 63.89
N PHE A 302 -3.12 43.09 64.36
CA PHE A 302 -2.70 43.10 65.77
C PHE A 302 -1.57 44.15 65.79
N GLY A 303 -1.66 45.22 66.58
CA GLY A 303 -1.72 45.22 68.03
C GLY A 303 -0.31 45.53 68.52
#